data_AF-A0A920MB17-F1
#
_entry.id   AF-A0A920MB17-F1
#
_cell.length_a   1.000
_cell.length_b   1.000
_cell.length_c   1.000
_cell.angle_alpha   90.00
_cell.angle_beta   90.00
_cell.angle_gamma   90.00
#
_symmetry.space_group_name_H-M   'P 1'
#
loop_
_entity.id
_entity.type
_entity.pdbx_description
1 polymer ?
#
loop_
_entity_poly.entity_id
_entity_poly.type
_entity_poly.pdbx_seq_one_letter_code
_entity_poly.pdbx_strand_id
1 'polypeptide(L)'
;MNKKVFFIPLSASFLFFVAYLLLAQTGSFLSVEPGYSINDVSRWCERISGGYFREPSNALSNIGFITTGLIMFWILSRESRGKSRFHGASPTAIIFATAALFLGPGSLLMHGTHTAWGQWADWLSMIMFISIPGS
;
A
#
# COMPACT_ATOMS: atom_id res chain seq x y z
N MET A 1 -13.09 17.36 -14.37
CA MET A 1 -12.12 16.43 -13.75
C MET A 1 -10.95 17.20 -13.16
N ASN A 2 -10.80 17.19 -11.83
CA ASN A 2 -9.62 17.73 -11.16
C ASN A 2 -8.45 16.76 -11.32
N LYS A 3 -7.66 16.96 -12.39
CA LYS A 3 -6.53 16.11 -12.76
C LYS A 3 -5.57 15.85 -11.60
N LYS A 4 -5.30 16.86 -10.75
CA LYS A 4 -4.35 16.74 -9.63
C LYS A 4 -4.78 15.68 -8.61
N VAL A 5 -6.07 15.58 -8.32
CA VAL A 5 -6.63 14.63 -7.32
C VAL A 5 -6.35 13.18 -7.70
N PHE A 6 -6.26 12.86 -8.99
CA PHE A 6 -5.98 11.51 -9.46
C PHE A 6 -4.50 11.29 -9.83
N PHE A 7 -3.87 12.23 -10.53
CA PHE A 7 -2.51 12.02 -11.03
C PHE A 7 -1.45 12.04 -9.92
N ILE A 8 -1.68 12.74 -8.80
CA ILE A 8 -0.76 12.72 -7.66
C ILE A 8 -0.68 11.31 -7.04
N PRO A 9 -1.77 10.69 -6.56
CA PRO A 9 -1.71 9.36 -5.97
C PRO A 9 -1.27 8.28 -6.98
N LEU A 10 -1.62 8.43 -8.26
CA LEU A 10 -1.14 7.56 -9.32
C LEU A 10 0.40 7.62 -9.45
N SER A 11 0.95 8.83 -9.53
CA SER A 11 2.40 9.04 -9.63
C SER A 11 3.11 8.55 -8.37
N ALA A 12 2.53 8.79 -7.18
CA ALA A 12 3.07 8.29 -5.92
C ALA A 12 3.11 6.76 -5.86
N SER A 13 2.04 6.08 -6.34
CA SER A 13 1.98 4.62 -6.40
C SER A 13 3.02 4.06 -7.37
N PHE A 14 3.20 4.69 -8.53
CA PHE A 14 4.25 4.31 -9.48
C PHE A 14 5.66 4.50 -8.87
N LEU A 15 5.92 5.66 -8.27
CA LEU A 15 7.20 5.96 -7.62
C LEU A 15 7.48 4.99 -6.46
N PHE A 16 6.46 4.56 -5.72
CA PHE A 16 6.60 3.55 -4.69
C PHE A 16 7.15 2.23 -5.25
N PHE A 17 6.59 1.70 -6.35
CA PHE A 17 7.11 0.47 -6.96
C PHE A 17 8.52 0.65 -7.52
N VAL A 18 8.81 1.79 -8.17
CA VAL A 18 10.17 2.09 -8.66
C VAL A 18 11.15 2.10 -7.49
N ALA A 19 10.85 2.83 -6.41
CA ALA A 19 11.70 2.90 -5.23
C ALA A 19 11.86 1.54 -4.57
N TYR A 20 10.78 0.77 -4.44
CA TYR A 20 10.80 -0.58 -3.89
C TYR A 20 11.77 -1.48 -4.67
N LEU A 21 11.64 -1.52 -6.00
CA LEU A 21 12.48 -2.38 -6.84
C LEU A 21 13.95 -1.95 -6.81
N LEU A 22 14.24 -0.65 -6.83
CA LEU A 22 15.61 -0.13 -6.71
C LEU A 22 16.22 -0.46 -5.34
N LEU A 23 15.44 -0.34 -4.26
CA LEU A 23 15.91 -0.67 -2.92
C LEU A 23 16.02 -2.18 -2.71
N ALA A 24 15.15 -2.99 -3.30
CA ALA A 24 15.22 -4.45 -3.25
C ALA A 24 16.47 -5.03 -3.93
N GLN A 25 17.08 -4.28 -4.84
CA GLN A 25 18.40 -4.61 -5.40
C GLN A 25 19.53 -4.39 -4.40
N THR A 26 19.30 -3.62 -3.33
CA THR A 26 20.26 -3.44 -2.24
C THR A 26 20.13 -4.57 -1.23
N GLY A 27 21.27 -5.10 -0.76
CA GLY A 27 21.27 -6.19 0.22
C GLY A 27 20.72 -5.83 1.60
N SER A 28 20.52 -4.54 1.89
CA SER A 28 20.07 -4.02 3.20
C SER A 28 18.55 -3.82 3.31
N PHE A 29 17.82 -3.81 2.20
CA PHE A 29 16.39 -3.51 2.21
C PHE A 29 15.52 -4.73 2.55
N LEU A 30 15.98 -5.91 2.17
CA LEU A 30 15.28 -7.18 2.37
C LEU A 30 15.92 -7.94 3.55
N SER A 31 15.08 -8.53 4.40
CA SER A 31 15.50 -9.41 5.48
C SER A 31 14.82 -10.78 5.31
N VAL A 32 15.13 -11.71 6.20
CA VAL A 32 14.32 -12.90 6.44
C VAL A 32 13.85 -12.84 7.89
N GLU A 33 12.63 -13.31 8.16
CA GLU A 33 12.10 -13.36 9.52
C GLU A 33 12.96 -14.27 10.43
N PRO A 34 13.19 -13.90 11.70
CA PRO A 34 13.97 -14.74 12.61
C PRO A 34 13.41 -16.16 12.71
N GLY A 35 14.28 -17.16 12.59
CA GLY A 35 13.91 -18.57 12.63
C GLY A 35 13.50 -19.18 11.29
N TYR A 36 13.53 -18.39 10.21
CA TYR A 36 13.29 -18.86 8.84
C TYR A 36 14.50 -18.61 7.93
N SER A 37 14.52 -19.31 6.81
CA SER A 37 15.49 -19.18 5.74
C SER A 37 14.79 -19.10 4.38
N ILE A 38 15.54 -18.78 3.33
CA ILE A 38 15.01 -18.79 1.96
C ILE A 38 14.57 -20.22 1.60
N ASN A 39 13.40 -20.33 0.99
CA ASN A 39 12.67 -21.56 0.66
C ASN A 39 11.87 -22.22 1.79
N ASP A 40 11.98 -21.72 3.02
CA ASP A 40 11.07 -22.14 4.09
C ASP A 40 9.65 -21.61 3.84
N VAL A 41 8.66 -22.31 4.39
CA VAL A 41 7.28 -21.83 4.42
C VAL A 41 7.17 -20.86 5.58
N SER A 42 6.81 -19.60 5.30
CA SER A 42 6.62 -18.57 6.31
C SER A 42 5.44 -18.87 7.22
N ARG A 43 5.29 -18.08 8.29
CA ARG A 43 4.10 -18.09 9.15
C ARG A 43 2.80 -17.70 8.42
N TRP A 44 2.88 -17.11 7.22
CA TRP A 44 1.73 -16.75 6.39
C TRP A 44 1.47 -17.77 5.27
N CYS A 45 2.02 -18.98 5.42
CA CYS A 45 1.79 -20.11 4.54
C CYS A 45 2.28 -19.88 3.09
N GLU A 46 3.16 -18.91 2.86
CA GLU A 46 3.84 -18.70 1.57
C GLU A 46 5.34 -19.01 1.70
N ARG A 47 5.92 -19.57 0.64
CA ARG A 47 7.35 -19.87 0.61
C ARG A 47 8.17 -18.60 0.47
N ILE A 48 9.18 -18.45 1.32
CA ILE A 48 10.08 -17.30 1.29
C ILE A 48 10.98 -17.36 0.04
N SER A 49 10.85 -16.39 -0.83
CA SER A 49 11.61 -16.26 -2.07
C SER A 49 12.92 -15.48 -1.88
N GLY A 50 13.94 -15.90 -2.64
CA GLY A 50 15.20 -15.17 -2.77
C GLY A 50 15.14 -13.96 -3.72
N GLY A 51 13.99 -13.73 -4.36
CA GLY A 51 13.77 -12.60 -5.27
C GLY A 51 13.50 -11.28 -4.56
N TYR A 52 12.95 -10.31 -5.31
CA TYR A 52 12.67 -8.95 -4.80
C TYR A 52 11.54 -8.88 -3.78
N PHE A 53 10.66 -9.89 -3.75
CA PHE A 53 9.59 -10.03 -2.75
C PHE A 53 9.82 -11.32 -1.98
N ARG A 54 9.80 -11.27 -0.65
CA ARG A 54 9.92 -12.45 0.21
C ARG A 54 8.71 -13.36 0.08
N GLU A 55 7.51 -12.80 0.04
CA GLU A 55 6.26 -13.54 -0.18
C GLU A 55 5.54 -12.95 -1.41
N PRO A 56 5.89 -13.39 -2.64
CA PRO A 56 5.43 -12.75 -3.87
C PRO A 56 3.90 -12.64 -4.01
N SER A 57 3.17 -13.69 -3.66
CA SER A 57 1.71 -13.76 -3.81
C SER A 57 1.02 -12.83 -2.79
N ASN A 58 1.44 -12.89 -1.53
CA ASN A 58 0.95 -12.03 -0.46
C ASN A 58 1.35 -10.56 -0.67
N ALA A 59 2.54 -10.30 -1.19
CA ALA A 59 3.00 -8.95 -1.50
C ALA A 59 2.25 -8.35 -2.70
N LEU A 60 2.09 -9.10 -3.80
CA LEU A 60 1.48 -8.59 -5.03
C LEU A 60 -0.05 -8.54 -4.97
N SER A 61 -0.71 -9.33 -4.11
CA SER A 61 -2.17 -9.22 -3.90
C SER A 61 -2.57 -7.81 -3.44
N ASN A 62 -1.67 -7.09 -2.76
CA ASN A 62 -1.87 -5.73 -2.29
C ASN A 62 -1.98 -4.67 -3.41
N ILE A 63 -1.64 -5.02 -4.66
CA ILE A 63 -1.98 -4.21 -5.84
C ILE A 63 -3.49 -4.00 -5.94
N GLY A 64 -4.31 -4.95 -5.45
CA GLY A 64 -5.77 -4.80 -5.37
C GLY A 64 -6.21 -3.63 -4.49
N PHE A 65 -5.60 -3.46 -3.31
CA PHE A 65 -5.86 -2.30 -2.44
C PHE A 65 -5.39 -0.99 -3.09
N ILE A 66 -4.19 -0.98 -3.70
CA ILE A 66 -3.68 0.19 -4.42
C ILE A 66 -4.67 0.61 -5.53
N THR A 67 -5.10 -0.37 -6.33
CA THR A 67 -6.05 -0.14 -7.43
C THR A 67 -7.38 0.41 -6.90
N THR A 68 -7.88 -0.13 -5.80
CA THR A 68 -9.13 0.34 -5.16
C THR A 68 -9.00 1.80 -4.69
N GLY A 69 -7.90 2.16 -4.02
CA GLY A 69 -7.64 3.54 -3.61
C GLY A 69 -7.53 4.49 -4.81
N LEU A 70 -6.89 4.07 -5.90
CA LEU A 70 -6.81 4.85 -7.15
C LEU A 70 -8.17 5.04 -7.81
N ILE A 71 -9.05 4.03 -7.79
CA ILE A 71 -10.45 4.15 -8.25
C ILE A 71 -11.19 5.19 -7.42
N MET A 72 -11.02 5.20 -6.08
CA MET A 72 -11.64 6.23 -5.23
C MET A 72 -11.18 7.63 -5.64
N PHE A 73 -9.87 7.85 -5.82
CA PHE A 73 -9.35 9.13 -6.30
C PHE A 73 -9.84 9.48 -7.71
N TRP A 74 -10.03 8.50 -8.58
CA TRP A 74 -10.59 8.71 -9.91
C TRP A 74 -12.03 9.22 -9.85
N ILE A 75 -12.88 8.60 -9.01
CA ILE A 75 -14.25 9.05 -8.75
C ILE A 75 -14.24 10.46 -8.17
N LEU A 76 -13.48 10.70 -7.10
CA LEU A 76 -13.36 12.01 -6.43
C LEU A 76 -12.85 13.11 -7.37
N SER A 77 -12.03 12.76 -8.35
CA SER A 77 -11.54 13.72 -9.36
C SER A 77 -12.64 14.18 -10.33
N ARG A 78 -13.72 13.41 -10.48
CA ARG A 78 -14.81 13.67 -11.44
C ARG A 78 -16.02 14.34 -10.80
N GLU A 79 -16.14 14.25 -9.48
CA GLU A 79 -17.22 14.88 -8.72
C GLU A 79 -16.95 16.36 -8.42
N SER A 80 -18.00 17.17 -8.49
CA SER A 80 -17.99 18.53 -7.96
C SER A 80 -18.04 18.51 -6.43
N ARG A 81 -17.41 19.49 -5.77
CA ARG A 81 -17.45 19.60 -4.31
C ARG A 81 -18.90 19.78 -3.84
N GLY A 82 -19.42 18.79 -3.11
CA GLY A 82 -20.76 18.83 -2.53
C GLY A 82 -20.77 19.43 -1.12
N LYS A 83 -21.95 19.56 -0.52
CA LYS A 83 -22.13 20.04 0.86
C LYS A 83 -21.85 18.98 1.94
N SER A 84 -21.75 17.70 1.58
CA SER A 84 -21.52 16.61 2.55
C SER A 84 -20.04 16.33 2.78
N ARG A 85 -19.74 15.63 3.88
CA ARG A 85 -18.38 15.25 4.28
C ARG A 85 -17.67 14.33 3.29
N PHE A 86 -18.39 13.61 2.43
CA PHE A 86 -17.87 12.61 1.49
C PHE A 86 -18.22 12.85 0.01
N HIS A 87 -18.68 14.05 -0.36
CA HIS A 87 -18.97 14.37 -1.77
C HIS A 87 -17.86 15.20 -2.42
N GLY A 88 -17.35 14.71 -3.55
CA GLY A 88 -16.22 15.32 -4.25
C GLY A 88 -14.95 15.33 -3.43
N ALA A 89 -13.96 16.11 -3.86
CA ALA A 89 -12.66 16.27 -3.21
C ALA A 89 -12.73 17.05 -1.86
N SER A 90 -13.59 16.61 -0.94
CA SER A 90 -13.61 17.05 0.45
C SER A 90 -12.34 16.55 1.17
N PRO A 91 -11.87 17.24 2.22
CA PRO A 91 -10.71 16.79 2.98
C PRO A 91 -10.90 15.39 3.58
N THR A 92 -12.09 15.08 4.11
CA THR A 92 -12.37 13.76 4.71
C THR A 92 -12.34 12.64 3.66
N ALA A 93 -12.92 12.85 2.48
CA ALA A 93 -12.89 11.85 1.41
C ALA A 93 -11.48 11.59 0.89
N ILE A 94 -10.67 12.66 0.75
CA ILE A 94 -9.25 12.55 0.38
C ILE A 94 -8.48 11.76 1.45
N ILE A 95 -8.67 12.07 2.73
CA ILE A 95 -7.98 11.39 3.83
C ILE A 95 -8.36 9.91 3.87
N PHE A 96 -9.64 9.58 3.74
CA PHE A 96 -10.10 8.19 3.68
C PHE A 96 -9.56 7.45 2.45
N ALA A 97 -9.63 8.04 1.26
CA ALA A 97 -9.05 7.46 0.04
C ALA A 97 -7.53 7.28 0.14
N THR A 98 -6.83 8.19 0.82
CA THR A 98 -5.39 8.08 1.08
C THR A 98 -5.10 6.90 1.99
N ALA A 99 -5.85 6.72 3.07
CA ALA A 99 -5.66 5.59 3.99
C ALA A 99 -5.98 4.25 3.31
N ALA A 100 -7.06 4.18 2.51
CA ALA A 100 -7.39 3.01 1.72
C ALA A 100 -6.29 2.67 0.69
N LEU A 101 -5.74 3.68 0.01
CA LEU A 101 -4.61 3.52 -0.91
C LEU A 101 -3.36 3.02 -0.16
N PHE A 102 -3.06 3.59 1.01
CA PHE A 102 -1.84 3.31 1.77
C PHE A 102 -1.83 1.91 2.41
N LEU A 103 -2.99 1.29 2.63
CA LEU A 103 -3.09 -0.10 3.09
C LEU A 103 -2.31 -1.06 2.17
N GLY A 104 -2.37 -0.85 0.86
CA GLY A 104 -1.66 -1.69 -0.11
C GLY A 104 -0.13 -1.63 0.03
N PRO A 105 0.51 -0.45 -0.08
CA PRO A 105 1.95 -0.30 0.15
C PRO A 105 2.40 -0.76 1.54
N GLY A 106 1.63 -0.47 2.59
CA GLY A 106 1.95 -0.90 3.95
C GLY A 106 2.09 -2.43 4.06
N SER A 107 1.06 -3.15 3.65
CA SER A 107 1.06 -4.62 3.70
C SER A 107 2.04 -5.25 2.69
N LEU A 108 2.20 -4.63 1.51
CA LEU A 108 3.22 -5.06 0.55
C LEU A 108 4.62 -4.98 1.14
N LEU A 109 4.94 -3.92 1.90
CA LEU A 109 6.27 -3.78 2.51
C LEU A 109 6.51 -4.90 3.53
N MET A 110 5.50 -5.26 4.32
CA MET A 110 5.60 -6.35 5.29
C MET A 110 5.92 -7.69 4.61
N HIS A 111 5.09 -8.13 3.66
CA HIS A 111 5.26 -9.41 2.95
C HIS A 111 6.44 -9.38 1.97
N GLY A 112 6.75 -8.21 1.44
CA GLY A 112 7.80 -8.01 0.46
C GLY A 112 9.19 -8.02 1.08
N THR A 113 9.39 -7.40 2.24
CA THR A 113 10.74 -7.20 2.80
C THR A 113 11.07 -8.12 3.98
N HIS A 114 10.07 -8.61 4.71
CA HIS A 114 10.25 -9.31 6.00
C HIS A 114 11.06 -8.52 7.04
N THR A 115 11.04 -7.19 6.99
CA THR A 115 11.71 -6.33 7.96
C THR A 115 10.77 -5.87 9.07
N ALA A 116 11.32 -5.58 10.25
CA ALA A 116 10.54 -5.02 11.36
C ALA A 116 9.88 -3.68 11.01
N TRP A 117 10.56 -2.84 10.23
CA TRP A 117 9.99 -1.57 9.77
C TRP A 117 8.87 -1.78 8.72
N GLY A 118 8.95 -2.84 7.92
CA GLY A 118 7.87 -3.24 7.00
C GLY A 118 6.63 -3.69 7.77
N GLN A 119 6.80 -4.48 8.83
CA GLN A 119 5.71 -4.84 9.74
C GLN A 119 5.07 -3.62 10.42
N TRP A 120 5.90 -2.66 10.84
CA TRP A 120 5.39 -1.40 11.40
C TRP A 120 4.58 -0.59 10.38
N ALA A 121 5.03 -0.53 9.12
CA ALA A 121 4.31 0.18 8.06
C ALA A 121 2.93 -0.45 7.77
N ASP A 122 2.84 -1.78 7.76
CA ASP A 122 1.59 -2.52 7.64
C ASP A 122 0.62 -2.18 8.79
N TRP A 123 1.09 -2.26 10.03
CA TRP A 123 0.29 -1.91 11.22
C TRP A 123 -0.23 -0.47 11.18
N LEU A 124 0.65 0.48 10.86
CA LEU A 124 0.26 1.88 10.73
C LEU A 124 -0.82 2.06 9.64
N SER A 125 -0.66 1.38 8.51
CA SER A 125 -1.60 1.47 7.40
C SER A 125 -3.00 0.97 7.77
N MET A 126 -3.08 -0.15 8.50
CA MET A 126 -4.33 -0.69 9.03
C MET A 126 -4.97 0.26 10.03
N ILE A 127 -4.20 0.78 10.99
CA ILE A 127 -4.71 1.73 12.01
C ILE A 127 -5.27 2.98 11.34
N MET A 128 -4.57 3.55 10.35
CA MET A 128 -5.09 4.71 9.62
C MET A 128 -6.40 4.38 8.92
N PHE A 129 -6.48 3.23 8.22
CA PHE A 129 -7.68 2.83 7.50
C PHE A 129 -8.90 2.66 8.40
N ILE A 130 -8.75 1.99 9.55
CA ILE A 130 -9.87 1.76 10.48
C ILE A 130 -10.25 2.99 11.30
N SER A 131 -9.32 3.91 11.56
CA SER A 131 -9.56 5.06 12.43
C SER A 131 -10.28 6.21 11.72
N ILE A 132 -10.27 6.23 10.38
CA ILE A 132 -10.96 7.24 9.59
C ILE A 132 -12.36 6.70 9.29
N PRO A 133 -13.41 7.17 9.99
CA PRO A 133 -14.76 6.64 9.79
C PRO A 133 -15.20 6.89 8.35
N GLY A 134 -15.52 5.82 7.63
CA GLY A 134 -16.34 5.89 6.43
C GLY A 134 -17.79 6.06 6.89
N SER A 135 -18.36 7.25 6.67
CA SER A 135 -19.65 7.76 7.19
C SER A 135 -19.63 8.33 8.61
#